data_AF-A0A6G8QFR3-F1
#
_entry.id   AF-A0A6G8QFR3-F1
#
_cell.length_a   1.000
_cell.length_b   1.000
_cell.length_c   1.000
_cell.angle_alpha   90.00
_cell.angle_beta   90.00
_cell.angle_gamma   90.00
#
_symmetry.space_group_name_H-M   'P 1'
#
loop_
_entity.id
_entity.type
_entity.pdbx_description
1 polymer ?
#
loop_
_entity_poly.entity_id
_entity_poly.type
_entity_poly.pdbx_seq_one_letter_code
_entity_poly.pdbx_strand_id
1 'polypeptide(L)' 'MTARDDGTWEVRTEGATRATSVHDRKDEAVSKAKKLAGNRVPSQLLVYKQDGTVQTEQTYG' A
#
# COMPACT_ATOMS: atom_id res chain seq x y z
N MET A 1 1.14 -1.00 1.59
CA MET A 1 1.42 0.44 1.70
C MET A 1 1.66 0.85 3.16
N THR A 2 2.46 1.86 3.45
CA THR A 2 2.82 2.29 4.82
C THR A 2 2.76 3.80 4.95
N ALA A 3 2.20 4.31 6.04
CA ALA A 3 2.25 5.73 6.39
C ALA A 3 3.62 6.11 6.96
N ARG A 4 4.22 7.18 6.46
CA ARG A 4 5.48 7.77 6.94
C ARG A 4 5.25 8.93 7.90
N ASP A 5 6.29 9.29 8.63
CA ASP A 5 6.31 10.41 9.58
C ASP A 5 6.00 11.75 8.90
N ASP A 6 6.49 11.93 7.68
CA ASP A 6 6.25 13.12 6.84
C ASP A 6 4.81 13.24 6.30
N GLY A 7 3.89 12.36 6.73
CA GLY A 7 2.50 12.30 6.26
C GLY A 7 2.32 11.64 4.89
N THR A 8 3.41 11.16 4.29
CA THR A 8 3.39 10.49 2.99
C THR A 8 3.06 8.99 3.11
N TRP A 9 2.59 8.41 2.02
CA TRP A 9 2.08 7.05 1.91
C TRP A 9 2.82 6.29 0.82
N GLU A 10 3.50 5.23 1.23
CA GLU A 10 4.27 4.41 0.31
C GLU A 10 3.50 3.16 -0.06
N VAL A 11 3.26 2.90 -1.34
CA VAL A 11 2.72 1.64 -1.84
C VAL A 11 3.85 0.67 -2.12
N ARG A 12 3.74 -0.55 -1.59
CA ARG A 12 4.67 -1.65 -1.81
C ARG A 12 3.87 -2.86 -2.28
N THR A 13 4.37 -3.53 -3.31
CA THR A 13 3.88 -4.86 -3.70
C THR A 13 4.62 -5.94 -2.91
N GLU A 14 4.00 -7.10 -2.75
CA GLU A 14 4.64 -8.25 -2.11
C GLU A 14 5.95 -8.63 -2.84
N GLY A 15 7.00 -8.90 -2.07
CA GLY A 15 8.35 -9.18 -2.58
C GLY A 15 9.16 -7.96 -3.03
N ALA A 16 8.58 -6.74 -3.05
CA ALA A 16 9.34 -5.54 -3.39
C ALA A 16 10.17 -5.04 -2.20
N THR A 17 11.49 -4.89 -2.41
CA THR A 17 12.43 -4.35 -1.40
C THR A 17 12.29 -2.84 -1.21
N ARG A 18 11.57 -2.15 -2.11
CA ARG A 18 11.38 -0.69 -2.14
C ARG A 18 9.91 -0.34 -2.39
N ALA A 19 9.52 0.87 -2.00
CA ALA A 19 8.22 1.42 -2.39
C ALA A 19 8.10 1.49 -3.92
N THR A 20 7.02 0.92 -4.43
CA THR A 20 6.62 1.00 -5.84
C THR A 20 6.15 2.41 -6.19
N SER A 21 5.54 3.11 -5.24
CA SER A 21 5.13 4.51 -5.38
C SER A 21 5.00 5.17 -4.01
N VAL A 22 5.17 6.49 -3.96
CA VAL A 22 4.97 7.31 -2.75
C VAL A 22 3.99 8.42 -3.08
N HIS A 23 3.04 8.69 -2.19
CA HIS A 23 1.99 9.67 -2.38
C HIS A 23 1.79 10.50 -1.11
N ASP A 24 1.50 11.78 -1.23
CA ASP A 24 1.24 12.62 -0.03
C ASP A 24 -0.15 12.35 0.57
N ARG A 25 -1.06 11.74 -0.20
CA ARG A 25 -2.44 11.46 0.22
C ARG A 25 -2.72 9.97 0.27
N LYS A 26 -3.46 9.56 1.31
CA LYS A 26 -3.92 8.18 1.49
C LYS A 26 -4.76 7.69 0.31
N ASP A 27 -5.71 8.49 -0.17
CA ASP A 27 -6.60 8.14 -1.28
C ASP A 27 -5.86 7.80 -2.57
N GLU A 28 -4.81 8.57 -2.88
CA GLU A 28 -3.94 8.33 -4.04
C GLU A 28 -3.21 6.98 -3.90
N ALA A 29 -2.61 6.73 -2.73
CA ALA A 29 -1.93 5.49 -2.44
C ALA A 29 -2.87 4.27 -2.46
N VAL A 30 -4.07 4.40 -1.91
CA VAL A 30 -5.10 3.36 -1.95
C VAL A 30 -5.51 3.08 -3.39
N SER A 31 -5.79 4.11 -4.19
CA SER A 31 -6.18 3.94 -5.60
C SER A 31 -5.08 3.25 -6.41
N LYS A 32 -3.81 3.62 -6.18
CA LYS A 32 -2.68 2.99 -6.86
C LYS A 32 -2.49 1.54 -6.42
N ALA A 33 -2.63 1.27 -5.13
CA ALA A 33 -2.55 -0.06 -4.58
C ALA A 33 -3.66 -0.99 -5.11
N LYS A 34 -4.90 -0.49 -5.18
CA LYS A 34 -6.03 -1.22 -5.79
C LYS A 34 -5.77 -1.54 -7.26
N LYS A 35 -5.24 -0.60 -8.04
CA LYS A 35 -4.86 -0.84 -9.44
C LYS A 35 -3.78 -1.92 -9.56
N LEU A 36 -2.75 -1.86 -8.72
CA LEU A 36 -1.66 -2.85 -8.70
C LEU A 36 -2.17 -4.24 -8.32
N ALA A 37 -3.05 -4.31 -7.31
CA ALA A 37 -3.64 -5.55 -6.84
C ALA A 37 -4.58 -6.17 -7.88
N GLY A 38 -5.51 -5.39 -8.45
CA GLY A 38 -6.42 -5.87 -9.49
C GLY A 38 -5.72 -6.35 -10.77
N ASN A 39 -4.51 -5.85 -11.05
CA ASN A 39 -3.72 -6.27 -12.21
C ASN A 39 -2.83 -7.49 -11.93
N ARG A 40 -2.75 -7.97 -10.68
CA ARG A 40 -1.96 -9.13 -10.26
C ARG A 40 -2.79 -9.97 -9.31
N VAL A 41 -3.50 -10.98 -9.83
CA VAL A 41 -4.31 -11.89 -9.01
C VAL A 41 -3.57 -13.24 -8.89
N PRO A 42 -3.45 -13.82 -7.69
CA PRO A 42 -3.89 -13.30 -6.39
C PRO A 42 -2.94 -12.21 -5.85
N SER A 43 -3.49 -11.20 -5.17
CA SER A 43 -2.69 -10.20 -4.45
C SER A 43 -3.36 -9.72 -3.18
N GLN A 44 -2.54 -9.24 -2.25
CA GLN A 44 -2.99 -8.71 -0.97
C GLN A 44 -2.52 -7.26 -0.81
N LEU A 45 -3.45 -6.38 -0.45
CA LEU A 45 -3.19 -5.00 -0.06
C LEU A 45 -3.15 -4.89 1.46
N LEU A 46 -1.95 -4.77 2.01
CA LEU A 46 -1.72 -4.44 3.43
C LEU A 46 -1.45 -2.94 3.57
N VAL A 47 -2.20 -2.24 4.40
CA VAL A 47 -2.01 -0.84 4.76
C VAL A 47 -1.44 -0.80 6.18
N TYR A 48 -0.22 -0.33 6.35
CA TYR A 48 0.45 -0.19 7.64
C TYR A 48 0.35 1.25 8.13
N LYS A 49 0.16 1.41 9.44
CA LYS A 49 0.27 2.68 10.16
C LYS A 49 1.74 3.04 10.38
N GLN A 50 1.97 4.25 10.86
CA GLN A 50 3.31 4.70 11.31
C GLN A 50 3.89 3.78 12.40
N ASP A 51 3.06 3.25 13.29
CA ASP A 51 3.50 2.34 14.35
C ASP A 51 3.84 0.92 13.85
N GLY A 52 3.71 0.67 12.55
CA GLY A 52 4.00 -0.63 11.94
C GLY A 52 2.85 -1.63 12.05
N THR A 53 1.74 -1.33 12.74
CA THR A 53 0.54 -2.18 12.70
C THR A 53 -0.19 -2.07 11.37
N VAL A 54 -0.85 -3.16 10.97
CA VAL A 54 -1.77 -3.15 9.84
C VAL A 54 -3.02 -2.38 10.23
N GLN A 55 -3.29 -1.28 9.53
CA GLN A 55 -4.55 -0.54 9.60
C GLN A 55 -5.65 -1.21 8.79
N THR A 56 -5.31 -1.74 7.62
CA THR A 56 -6.29 -2.28 6.67
C THR A 56 -5.64 -3.38 5.87
N GLU A 57 -6.32 -4.50 5.73
CA GLU A 57 -5.92 -5.59 4.85
C GLU A 57 -7.06 -5.85 3.87
N GLN A 58 -6.74 -6.00 2.60
CA GLN A 58 -7.71 -6.28 1.55
C GLN A 58 -7.11 -7.26 0.54
N THR A 59 -7.69 -8.45 0.46
CA THR A 59 -7.22 -9.51 -0.44
C THR A 59 -8.03 -9.50 -1.72
N TYR A 60 -7.34 -9.55 -2.86
CA TYR A 60 -7.89 -9.60 -4.20
C TYR A 60 -7.60 -10.99 -4.78
N GLY A 61 -8.67 -11.80 -4.93
CA GLY A 61 -8.66 -13.15 -5.47
C GLY A 61 -9.63 -13.30 -6.63
#